data_AF-A0A392US15-F1
#
_entry.id   AF-A0A392US15-F1
#
_cell.length_a   1.000
_cell.length_b   1.000
_cell.length_c   1.000
_cell.angle_alpha   90.00
_cell.angle_beta   90.00
_cell.angle_gamma   90.00
#
_symmetry.space_group_name_H-M   'P 1'
#
loop_
_entity.id
_entity.type
_entity.pdbx_description
1 polymer ?
#
loop_
_entity_poly.entity_id
_entity_poly.type
_entity_poly.pdbx_seq_one_letter_code
_entity_poly.pdbx_strand_id
1 'polypeptide(L)' 'MRIHVRLDVRIPIRKELKVKNQGGEWHVVQLRYEKLGNFCFLCGVLGHTQ' A
#
# COMPACT_ATOMS: atom_id res chain seq x y z
N MET A 1 6.66 12.37 -3.93
CA MET A 1 7.15 11.24 -4.76
C MET A 1 6.00 10.28 -4.98
N ARG A 2 5.59 10.05 -6.22
CA ARG A 2 4.46 9.16 -6.58
C ARG A 2 5.01 8.09 -7.51
N ILE A 3 4.74 6.82 -7.18
CA ILE A 3 5.17 5.67 -7.98
C ILE A 3 3.96 4.85 -8.38
N HIS A 4 3.94 4.36 -9.61
CA HIS A 4 2.98 3.35 -10.04
C HIS A 4 3.63 1.98 -9.91
N VAL A 5 2.99 1.10 -9.16
CA VAL A 5 3.42 -0.28 -8.95
C VAL A 5 2.22 -1.20 -9.10
N ARG A 6 2.47 -2.44 -9.51
CA ARG A 6 1.46 -3.51 -9.39
C ARG A 6 1.44 -3.95 -7.93
N LEU A 7 0.31 -3.80 -7.27
CA LEU A 7 0.11 -4.19 -5.89
C LEU A 7 -0.93 -5.31 -5.84
N ASP A 8 -0.63 -6.40 -5.14
CA ASP A 8 -1.65 -7.40 -4.82
C ASP A 8 -2.54 -6.86 -3.70
N VAL A 9 -3.80 -6.60 -4.03
CA VAL A 9 -4.78 -6.01 -3.11
C VAL A 9 -5.55 -7.06 -2.30
N ARG A 10 -5.29 -8.35 -2.53
CA ARG A 10 -5.87 -9.47 -1.77
C ARG A 10 -5.16 -9.69 -0.43
N ILE A 11 -3.95 -9.13 -0.28
CA ILE A 11 -3.18 -9.16 0.96
C ILE A 11 -3.33 -7.81 1.70
N PRO A 12 -3.16 -7.78 3.03
CA PRO A 12 -3.16 -6.54 3.79
C PRO A 12 -2.14 -5.54 3.25
N ILE A 13 -2.61 -4.34 2.93
CA ILE A 13 -1.78 -3.27 2.40
C ILE A 13 -0.93 -2.65 3.52
N ARG A 14 0.37 -2.48 3.28
CA ARG A 14 1.30 -1.88 4.24
C ARG A 14 1.05 -0.39 4.38
N LYS A 15 0.89 0.10 5.61
CA LYS A 15 0.72 1.55 5.89
C LYS A 15 2.05 2.30 5.96
N GLU A 16 3.12 1.59 6.32
CA GLU A 16 4.45 2.15 6.51
C GLU A 16 5.52 1.21 5.98
N LEU A 17 6.67 1.79 5.61
CA LEU A 17 7.84 1.06 5.16
C LEU A 17 9.07 1.60 5.88
N LYS A 18 9.89 0.70 6.44
CA LYS A 18 11.23 1.05 6.89
C LYS A 18 12.20 0.97 5.71
N VAL A 19 12.89 2.08 5.46
CA VAL A 19 13.94 2.18 4.44
C VAL A 19 15.22 2.65 5.10
N LYS A 20 16.34 2.13 4.60
CA LYS A 20 17.67 2.52 5.06
C LYS A 20 18.15 3.67 4.18
N ASN A 21 18.58 4.77 4.77
CA ASN A 21 19.23 5.85 4.02
C ASN A 21 20.64 5.40 3.59
N GLN A 22 21.29 6.15 2.70
CA GLN A 22 22.65 5.85 2.26
C GLN A 22 23.68 5.88 3.41
N GLY A 23 23.40 6.63 4.49
CA GLY A 23 24.20 6.68 5.71
C GLY A 23 23.96 5.51 6.67
N GLY A 24 23.04 4.60 6.35
CA GLY A 24 22.77 3.41 7.14
C GLY A 24 21.69 3.57 8.23
N GLU A 25 21.08 4.75 8.37
CA GLU A 25 20.01 4.97 9.34
C GLU A 25 18.66 4.49 8.81
N TRP A 26 17.82 3.99 9.72
CA TRP A 26 16.47 3.55 9.41
C TRP A 26 15.48 4.70 9.50
N HIS A 27 14.74 4.94 8.42
CA HIS A 27 13.62 5.87 8.39
C HIS A 27 12.32 5.13 8.10
N VAL A 28 11.25 5.51 8.82
CA VAL A 28 9.90 5.03 8.57
C VAL A 28 9.22 6.03 7.64
N VAL A 29 8.74 5.55 6.49
CA VAL A 29 7.94 6.34 5.55
C VAL A 29 6.51 5.87 5.56
N GLN A 30 5.57 6.81 5.61
CA GLN A 30 4.15 6.53 5.47
C GLN A 30 3.78 6.37 4.00
N LEU A 31 3.14 5.26 3.67
CA LEU A 31 2.64 4.99 2.32
C LEU A 31 1.21 5.50 2.20
N ARG A 32 0.98 6.43 1.28
CA ARG A 32 -0.36 6.88 0.88
C ARG A 32 -0.67 6.32 -0.50
N TYR A 33 -1.79 5.61 -0.59
CA TYR A 33 -2.24 4.98 -1.83
C TYR A 33 -3.31 5.84 -2.49
N GLU A 34 -3.23 5.98 -3.80
CA GLU A 34 -4.22 6.68 -4.61
C GLU A 34 -4.85 5.69 -5.58
N LYS A 35 -6.14 5.87 -5.90
CA LYS A 35 -6.89 5.06 -6.87
C LYS A 35 -6.96 3.55 -6.52
N LEU A 36 -6.99 3.21 -5.23
CA LEU A 36 -7.35 1.85 -4.82
C LEU A 36 -8.82 1.58 -5.21
N GLY A 37 -9.12 0.35 -5.63
CA GLY A 37 -10.49 -0.07 -5.91
C GLY A 37 -11.38 -0.03 -4.66
N ASN A 38 -12.70 -0.06 -4.84
CA ASN A 38 -13.64 -0.04 -3.72
C ASN A 38 -13.43 -1.24 -2.79
N PHE A 39 -13.48 -1.00 -1.48
CA PHE A 39 -13.42 -2.09 -0.49
C PHE A 39 -14.77 -2.76 -0.37
N CYS A 40 -14.83 -4.07 -0.62
CA CYS A 40 -16.04 -4.86 -0.42
C CYS A 40 -16.08 -5.34 1.03
N PHE A 41 -16.99 -4.78 1.84
CA PHE A 41 -17.17 -5.17 3.25
C PHE A 41 -17.69 -6.60 3.41
N LEU A 42 -18.33 -7.17 2.38
CA LEU A 42 -18.80 -8.56 2.39
C LEU A 42 -17.64 -9.55 2.19
N CYS A 43 -16.76 -9.27 1.21
CA CYS A 43 -15.69 -10.20 0.81
C CYS A 43 -14.32 -9.86 1.44
N GLY A 44 -14.16 -8.69 2.05
CA GLY A 44 -12.91 -8.27 2.68
C GLY A 44 -11.78 -7.92 1.70
N VAL A 45 -12.09 -7.72 0.41
CA VAL A 45 -11.11 -7.45 -0.65
C VAL A 45 -11.39 -6.13 -1.38
N LEU A 46 -10.34 -5.51 -1.93
CA LEU A 46 -10.44 -4.29 -2.74
C LEU A 46 -10.64 -4.64 -4.21
N GLY A 47 -11.51 -3.90 -4.91
CA GLY A 47 -11.75 -4.05 -6.35
C GLY A 47 -12.75 -5.15 -6.73
N HIS A 48 -13.50 -5.68 -5.76
CA HIS A 48 -14.67 -6.52 -6.04
C HIS A 48 -15.87 -5.61 -6.29
N THR A 49 -16.11 -5.32 -7.56
CA THR A 49 -17.32 -4.63 -8.03
C THR A 49 -18.34 -5.73 -8.28
N GLN A 50 -19.38 -5.79 -7.45
CA GLN A 50 -20.58 -6.56 -7.78
C GLN A 50 -21.37 -5.82 -8.86
#